data_AF-A0A1U9ZW40-F1
#
_entry.id   AF-A0A1U9ZW40-F1
#
_cell.length_a   1.000
_cell.length_b   1.000
_cell.length_c   1.000
_cell.angle_alpha   90.00
_cell.angle_beta   90.00
_cell.angle_gamma   90.00
#
_symmetry.space_group_name_H-M   'P 1'
#
loop_
_entity.id
_entity.type
_entity.pdbx_description
1 polymer ?
#
loop_
_entity_poly.entity_id
_entity_poly.type
_entity_poly.pdbx_seq_one_letter_code
_entity_poly.pdbx_strand_id
1 'polypeptide(L)'
;MTSASAAAITAVTFAALYAGHQIGDHVVQSNSTAVAKGVPDAEQLARGVSPWTGWRACLRHVAGYIGTQAAALALVCVAVPMQLAGMVTALLVSAGTHAVIDRRWIVRRLIELKKCHDWAEGPYLIDQSLHVGAMLVAAVLAVVVDDFGGVAAVAIGALALVGAALLIERRSATAQV
;
A
#
# COMPACT_ATOMS: atom_id res chain seq x y z
N MET A 1 18.68 -7.52 -20.27
CA MET A 1 19.10 -7.59 -18.85
C MET A 1 19.42 -9.04 -18.51
N THR A 2 20.49 -9.33 -17.78
CA THR A 2 20.77 -10.70 -17.31
C THR A 2 19.90 -11.06 -16.11
N SER A 3 19.73 -12.35 -15.81
CA SER A 3 19.00 -12.79 -14.61
C SER A 3 19.63 -12.28 -13.31
N ALA A 4 20.96 -12.20 -13.27
CA ALA A 4 21.70 -11.66 -12.12
C ALA A 4 21.45 -10.15 -11.93
N SER A 5 21.49 -9.36 -13.00
CA SER A 5 21.18 -7.92 -12.93
C SER A 5 19.72 -7.67 -12.57
N ALA A 6 18.79 -8.47 -13.11
CA ALA A 6 17.37 -8.40 -12.75
C ALA A 6 17.16 -8.65 -11.25
N ALA A 7 17.76 -9.72 -10.72
CA ALA A 7 17.69 -10.03 -9.29
C ALA A 7 18.28 -8.91 -8.41
N ALA A 8 19.43 -8.34 -8.81
CA ALA A 8 20.05 -7.23 -8.10
C ALA A 8 19.15 -5.99 -8.08
N ILE A 9 18.57 -5.59 -9.24
CA ILE A 9 17.67 -4.44 -9.32
C ILE A 9 16.41 -4.68 -8.50
N THR A 10 15.80 -5.88 -8.57
CA THR A 10 14.66 -6.23 -7.72
C THR A 10 15.01 -6.09 -6.24
N ALA A 11 16.16 -6.61 -5.79
CA ALA A 11 16.58 -6.54 -4.40
C ALA A 11 16.79 -5.11 -3.91
N VAL A 12 17.51 -4.26 -4.66
CA VAL A 12 17.73 -2.86 -4.25
C VAL A 12 16.45 -2.03 -4.32
N THR A 13 15.56 -2.33 -5.29
CA THR A 13 14.23 -1.71 -5.36
C THR A 13 13.42 -2.05 -4.11
N PHE A 14 13.35 -3.32 -3.74
CA PHE A 14 12.67 -3.75 -2.53
C PHE A 14 13.25 -3.08 -1.28
N ALA A 15 14.58 -3.03 -1.14
CA ALA A 15 15.24 -2.38 -0.01
C ALA A 15 14.90 -0.88 0.08
N ALA A 16 14.89 -0.17 -1.05
CA ALA A 16 14.49 1.23 -1.12
C ALA A 16 13.01 1.44 -0.76
N LEU A 17 12.11 0.64 -1.35
CA LEU A 17 10.68 0.70 -1.04
C LEU A 17 10.43 0.41 0.44
N TYR A 18 11.11 -0.58 1.01
CA TYR A 18 11.00 -0.96 2.41
C TYR A 18 11.50 0.15 3.34
N ALA A 19 12.69 0.71 3.07
CA ALA A 19 13.22 1.83 3.84
C ALA A 19 12.29 3.05 3.77
N GLY A 20 11.81 3.40 2.56
CA GLY A 20 10.83 4.46 2.36
C GLY A 20 9.55 4.20 3.14
N HIS A 21 9.00 2.99 3.06
CA HIS A 21 7.81 2.58 3.82
C HIS A 21 7.99 2.77 5.33
N GLN A 22 9.12 2.35 5.90
CA GLN A 22 9.39 2.51 7.32
C GLN A 22 9.40 3.99 7.74
N ILE A 23 10.00 4.87 6.94
CA ILE A 23 10.01 6.31 7.21
C ILE A 23 8.60 6.92 7.00
N GLY A 24 7.91 6.53 5.94
CA GLY A 24 6.57 7.00 5.61
C GLY A 24 5.56 6.70 6.71
N ASP A 25 5.51 5.45 7.16
CA ASP A 25 4.49 4.98 8.11
C ASP A 25 4.81 5.32 9.57
N HIS A 26 6.08 5.39 9.95
CA HIS A 26 6.48 5.55 11.36
C HIS A 26 7.02 6.92 11.72
N VAL A 27 7.56 7.66 10.76
CA VAL A 27 8.18 8.97 11.03
C VAL A 27 7.35 10.11 10.43
N VAL A 28 6.91 9.98 9.18
CA VAL A 28 6.19 11.04 8.46
C VAL A 28 4.70 11.04 8.79
N GLN A 29 4.08 9.87 8.95
CA GLN A 29 2.66 9.77 9.27
C GLN A 29 2.36 10.31 10.68
N SER A 30 1.38 11.22 10.76
CA SER A 30 0.87 11.69 12.05
C SER A 30 -0.14 10.70 12.68
N ASN A 31 -0.23 10.70 14.01
CA ASN A 31 -1.24 9.91 14.73
C ASN A 31 -2.68 10.22 14.27
N SER A 32 -3.01 11.50 14.04
CA SER A 32 -4.34 11.89 13.56
C SER A 32 -4.70 11.27 12.21
N THR A 33 -3.72 11.13 11.32
CA THR A 33 -3.91 10.47 10.01
C THR A 33 -4.03 8.95 10.20
N ALA A 34 -3.19 8.36 11.04
CA ALA A 34 -3.20 6.93 11.33
C ALA A 34 -4.53 6.45 11.94
N VAL A 35 -5.17 7.26 12.78
CA VAL A 35 -6.49 6.97 13.35
C VAL A 35 -7.60 7.16 12.31
N ALA A 36 -7.54 8.22 11.50
CA ALA A 36 -8.61 8.59 10.58
C ALA A 36 -8.63 7.81 9.25
N LYS A 37 -7.56 7.09 8.88
CA LYS A 37 -7.44 6.47 7.55
C LYS A 37 -8.20 5.15 7.37
N GLY A 38 -8.61 4.46 8.44
CA GLY A 38 -9.33 3.19 8.32
C GLY A 38 -10.77 3.33 7.81
N VAL A 39 -11.38 2.22 7.39
CA VAL A 39 -12.84 2.16 7.23
C VAL A 39 -13.52 2.36 8.60
N PRO A 40 -14.68 3.04 8.67
CA PRO A 40 -15.46 3.16 9.90
C PRO A 40 -15.77 1.79 10.52
N ASP A 41 -15.86 1.74 11.84
CA ASP A 41 -16.31 0.54 12.55
C ASP A 41 -17.83 0.32 12.41
N ALA A 42 -18.30 -0.85 12.87
CA ALA A 42 -19.70 -1.26 12.75
C ALA A 42 -20.66 -0.27 13.43
N GLU A 43 -20.27 0.30 14.57
CA GLU A 43 -21.10 1.24 15.33
C GLU A 43 -21.24 2.58 14.57
N GLN A 44 -20.14 3.06 13.98
CA GLN A 44 -20.14 4.23 13.12
C GLN A 44 -21.01 4.02 11.87
N LEU A 45 -20.88 2.86 11.21
CA LEU A 45 -21.70 2.52 10.04
C LEU A 45 -23.20 2.46 10.40
N ALA A 46 -23.55 1.84 11.54
CA ALA A 46 -24.94 1.78 12.03
C ALA A 46 -25.54 3.16 12.32
N ARG A 47 -24.71 4.14 12.68
CA ARG A 47 -25.11 5.57 12.82
C ARG A 47 -25.22 6.32 11.49
N GLY A 48 -25.04 5.65 10.35
CA GLY A 48 -25.12 6.27 9.03
C GLY A 48 -23.85 7.01 8.59
N VAL A 49 -22.70 6.79 9.25
CA VAL A 49 -21.42 7.30 8.75
C VAL A 49 -21.12 6.64 7.41
N SER A 50 -20.77 7.45 6.40
CA SER A 50 -20.44 6.92 5.07
C SER A 50 -19.27 5.93 5.16
N PRO A 51 -19.35 4.76 4.47
CA PRO A 51 -18.26 3.77 4.46
C PRO A 51 -16.95 4.34 3.90
N TRP A 52 -17.04 5.38 3.07
CA TRP A 52 -15.87 6.02 2.48
C TRP A 52 -15.26 7.12 3.36
N THR A 53 -15.76 7.28 4.58
CA THR A 53 -15.09 8.11 5.58
C THR A 53 -13.68 7.56 5.81
N GLY A 54 -12.71 8.48 5.87
CA GLY A 54 -11.30 8.14 6.03
C GLY A 54 -10.48 8.04 4.75
N TRP A 55 -11.09 7.93 3.55
CA TRP A 55 -10.32 7.90 2.30
C TRP A 55 -9.46 9.15 2.10
N ARG A 56 -9.96 10.33 2.47
CA ARG A 56 -9.17 11.56 2.40
C ARG A 56 -7.92 11.51 3.30
N ALA A 57 -8.03 10.90 4.49
CA ALA A 57 -6.88 10.72 5.37
C ALA A 57 -5.92 9.67 4.81
N CYS A 58 -6.45 8.56 4.28
CA CYS A 58 -5.68 7.51 3.62
C CYS A 58 -4.90 8.06 2.41
N LEU A 59 -5.53 8.79 1.50
CA LEU A 59 -4.86 9.36 0.33
C LEU A 59 -3.79 10.39 0.71
N ARG A 60 -4.02 11.18 1.76
CA ARG A 60 -2.99 12.09 2.29
C ARG A 60 -1.80 11.33 2.84
N HIS A 61 -2.05 10.25 3.59
CA HIS A 61 -0.99 9.35 4.07
C HIS A 61 -0.20 8.77 2.91
N VAL A 62 -0.90 8.14 1.96
CA VAL A 62 -0.30 7.53 0.78
C VAL A 62 0.53 8.54 0.00
N ALA A 63 0.09 9.79 -0.16
CA ALA A 63 0.88 10.84 -0.82
C ALA A 63 2.22 11.14 -0.11
N GLY A 64 2.23 11.20 1.23
CA GLY A 64 3.48 11.36 1.99
C GLY A 64 4.37 10.11 1.93
N TYR A 65 3.75 8.95 2.07
CA TYR A 65 4.38 7.63 1.97
C TYR A 65 5.07 7.43 0.61
N ILE A 66 4.41 7.67 -0.52
CA ILE A 66 5.03 7.53 -1.84
C ILE A 66 6.16 8.53 -2.03
N GLY A 67 6.08 9.72 -1.41
CA GLY A 67 7.16 10.70 -1.41
C GLY A 67 8.43 10.14 -0.76
N THR A 68 8.29 9.45 0.37
CA THR A 68 9.42 8.80 1.05
C THR A 68 10.01 7.63 0.26
N GLN A 69 9.18 6.82 -0.38
CA GLN A 69 9.65 5.74 -1.27
C GLN A 69 10.34 6.30 -2.53
N ALA A 70 9.78 7.34 -3.14
CA ALA A 70 10.38 7.99 -4.30
C ALA A 70 11.75 8.60 -3.96
N ALA A 71 11.89 9.21 -2.78
CA ALA A 71 13.17 9.72 -2.30
C ALA A 71 14.20 8.60 -2.08
N ALA A 72 13.78 7.46 -1.50
CA ALA A 72 14.65 6.31 -1.31
C ALA A 72 15.10 5.68 -2.64
N LEU A 73 14.19 5.57 -3.62
CA LEU A 73 14.53 5.12 -4.97
C LEU A 73 15.50 6.09 -5.67
N ALA A 74 15.26 7.39 -5.57
CA ALA A 74 16.14 8.42 -6.12
C ALA A 74 17.56 8.34 -5.52
N LEU A 75 17.67 8.04 -4.22
CA LEU A 75 18.96 7.80 -3.57
C LEU A 75 19.68 6.57 -4.13
N VAL A 76 18.96 5.45 -4.33
CA VAL A 76 19.52 4.25 -4.97
C VAL A 76 19.98 4.52 -6.40
N CYS A 77 19.28 5.38 -7.14
CA CYS A 77 19.65 5.78 -8.51
C CYS A 77 21.02 6.46 -8.63
N VAL A 78 21.58 6.97 -7.52
CA VAL A 78 22.96 7.51 -7.50
C VAL A 78 24.00 6.40 -7.75
N ALA A 79 23.71 5.16 -7.35
CA ALA A 79 24.62 4.02 -7.47
C ALA A 79 24.17 2.99 -8.53
N VAL A 80 22.86 2.82 -8.73
CA VAL A 80 22.30 1.81 -9.63
C VAL A 80 21.36 2.49 -10.63
N PRO A 81 21.67 2.50 -11.94
CA PRO A 81 20.78 3.12 -12.92
C PRO A 81 19.48 2.32 -13.02
N MET A 82 18.38 2.93 -12.57
CA MET A 82 17.04 2.36 -12.68
C MET A 82 16.25 3.03 -13.79
N GLN A 83 15.43 2.27 -14.50
CA GLN A 83 14.54 2.81 -15.51
C GLN A 83 13.38 3.57 -14.84
N LEU A 84 13.04 4.73 -15.40
CA LEU A 84 11.93 5.55 -14.91
C LEU A 84 10.60 4.78 -14.95
N ALA A 85 10.33 4.02 -16.02
CA ALA A 85 9.14 3.19 -16.14
C ALA A 85 9.03 2.17 -14.99
N GLY A 86 10.14 1.51 -14.65
CA GLY A 86 10.22 0.57 -13.54
C GLY A 86 9.96 1.23 -12.18
N MET A 87 10.58 2.39 -11.91
CA MET A 87 10.36 3.15 -10.69
C MET A 87 8.89 3.58 -10.54
N VAL A 88 8.29 4.13 -11.61
CA VAL A 88 6.89 4.55 -11.62
C VAL A 88 5.96 3.36 -11.40
N THR A 89 6.23 2.22 -12.06
CA THR A 89 5.52 0.96 -11.83
C THR A 89 5.55 0.55 -10.36
N ALA A 90 6.73 0.54 -9.74
CA ALA A 90 6.89 0.17 -8.34
C ALA A 90 6.04 1.06 -7.41
N LEU A 91 6.11 2.38 -7.63
CA LEU A 91 5.36 3.36 -6.83
C LEU A 91 3.85 3.24 -7.03
N LEU A 92 3.36 2.96 -8.25
CA LEU A 92 1.93 2.77 -8.51
C LEU A 92 1.38 1.52 -7.82
N VAL A 93 2.10 0.40 -7.90
CA VAL A 93 1.73 -0.85 -7.22
C VAL A 93 1.74 -0.64 -5.71
N SER A 94 2.80 -0.04 -5.17
CA SER A 94 2.92 0.24 -3.75
C SER A 94 1.78 1.16 -3.28
N ALA A 95 1.53 2.27 -3.98
CA ALA A 95 0.47 3.22 -3.63
C ALA A 95 -0.92 2.59 -3.63
N GLY A 96 -1.26 1.84 -4.69
CA GLY A 96 -2.58 1.22 -4.83
C GLY A 96 -2.85 0.15 -3.77
N THR A 97 -1.86 -0.72 -3.53
CA THR A 97 -1.97 -1.75 -2.49
C THR A 97 -1.99 -1.15 -1.09
N HIS A 98 -1.12 -0.18 -0.82
CA HIS A 98 -1.05 0.53 0.46
C HIS A 98 -2.37 1.20 0.80
N ALA A 99 -2.96 1.92 -0.16
CA ALA A 99 -4.24 2.60 0.01
C ALA A 99 -5.38 1.64 0.38
N VAL A 100 -5.37 0.41 -0.14
CA VAL A 100 -6.39 -0.61 0.15
C VAL A 100 -6.13 -1.34 1.47
N ILE A 101 -4.87 -1.70 1.77
CA ILE A 101 -4.52 -2.35 3.03
C ILE A 101 -4.80 -1.42 4.22
N ASP A 102 -4.49 -0.13 4.07
CA ASP A 102 -4.73 0.91 5.10
C ASP A 102 -6.20 1.15 5.42
N ARG A 103 -7.12 0.61 4.62
CA ARG A 103 -8.54 0.58 4.98
C ARG A 103 -8.80 -0.36 6.15
N ARG A 104 -7.86 -1.26 6.47
CA ARG A 104 -7.81 -2.15 7.63
C ARG A 104 -8.91 -3.20 7.73
N TRP A 105 -9.82 -3.30 6.76
CA TRP A 105 -10.80 -4.38 6.74
C TRP A 105 -10.15 -5.74 6.43
N ILE A 106 -9.10 -5.77 5.60
CA ILE A 106 -8.30 -6.99 5.35
C ILE A 106 -7.65 -7.45 6.66
N VAL A 107 -7.00 -6.54 7.38
CA VAL A 107 -6.34 -6.81 8.66
C VAL A 107 -7.32 -7.34 9.69
N ARG A 108 -8.47 -6.66 9.86
CA ARG A 108 -9.55 -7.11 10.76
C ARG A 108 -10.02 -8.51 10.41
N ARG A 109 -10.23 -8.79 9.13
CA ARG A 109 -10.65 -10.11 8.67
C ARG A 109 -9.62 -11.20 8.98
N LEU A 110 -8.33 -10.91 8.81
CA LEU A 110 -7.27 -11.85 9.15
C LEU A 110 -7.20 -12.13 10.65
N ILE A 111 -7.40 -11.11 11.49
CA ILE A 111 -7.46 -11.28 12.95
C ILE A 111 -8.62 -12.20 13.35
N GLU A 112 -9.81 -11.97 12.80
CA GLU A 112 -10.98 -12.83 13.02
C GLU A 112 -10.71 -14.27 12.61
N LEU A 113 -10.19 -14.49 11.41
CA LEU A 113 -9.91 -15.83 10.87
C LEU A 113 -8.86 -16.57 11.70
N LYS A 114 -7.84 -15.85 12.19
CA LYS A 114 -6.77 -16.42 13.02
C LYS A 114 -7.11 -16.46 14.51
N LYS A 115 -8.25 -15.89 14.92
CA LYS A 115 -8.71 -15.76 16.30
C LYS A 115 -7.64 -15.14 17.23
N CYS A 116 -6.88 -14.18 16.73
CA CYS A 116 -5.77 -13.57 17.46
C CYS A 116 -6.14 -12.20 18.04
N HIS A 117 -7.35 -12.07 18.59
CA HIS A 117 -7.87 -10.80 19.13
C HIS A 117 -7.08 -10.28 20.33
N ASP A 118 -6.53 -11.20 21.13
CA ASP A 118 -5.78 -10.87 22.36
C ASP A 118 -4.31 -10.52 22.08
N TRP A 119 -3.87 -10.59 20.82
CA TRP A 119 -2.52 -10.19 20.44
C TRP A 119 -2.47 -8.67 20.20
N ALA A 120 -2.00 -7.93 21.21
CA ALA A 120 -2.00 -6.47 21.22
C ALA A 120 -1.31 -5.84 19.99
N GLU A 121 -0.17 -6.38 19.56
CA GLU A 121 0.58 -5.89 18.39
C GLU A 121 0.07 -6.46 17.06
N GLY A 122 -0.85 -7.43 17.10
CA GLY A 122 -1.34 -8.17 15.94
C GLY A 122 -1.86 -7.29 14.81
N PRO A 123 -2.75 -6.29 15.06
CA PRO A 123 -3.21 -5.39 14.01
C PRO A 123 -2.08 -4.68 13.28
N TYR A 124 -1.08 -4.18 14.02
CA TYR A 124 0.06 -3.48 13.44
C TYR A 124 0.97 -4.43 12.65
N LEU A 125 1.34 -5.59 13.23
CA LEU A 125 2.26 -6.52 12.57
C LEU A 125 1.66 -7.15 11.32
N ILE A 126 0.36 -7.46 11.31
CA ILE A 126 -0.34 -7.97 10.13
C ILE A 126 -0.41 -6.90 9.04
N ASP A 127 -0.78 -5.67 9.39
CA ASP A 127 -0.82 -4.53 8.47
C ASP A 127 0.54 -4.31 7.78
N GLN A 128 1.61 -4.17 8.57
CA GLN A 128 2.95 -3.96 8.05
C GLN A 128 3.46 -5.16 7.23
N SER A 129 3.13 -6.39 7.62
CA SER A 129 3.52 -7.58 6.86
C SER A 129 2.85 -7.64 5.48
N LEU A 130 1.59 -7.22 5.38
CA LEU A 130 0.88 -7.14 4.09
C LEU A 130 1.53 -6.12 3.16
N HIS A 131 1.87 -4.94 3.68
CA HIS A 131 2.58 -3.91 2.91
C HIS A 131 3.94 -4.39 2.43
N VAL A 132 4.71 -5.08 3.28
CA VAL A 132 6.00 -5.68 2.89
C VAL A 132 5.85 -6.71 1.78
N GLY A 133 4.84 -7.58 1.84
CA GLY A 133 4.52 -8.51 0.76
C GLY A 133 4.17 -7.80 -0.54
N ALA A 134 3.40 -6.72 -0.48
CA ALA A 134 3.05 -5.92 -1.65
C ALA A 134 4.26 -5.19 -2.26
N MET A 135 5.19 -4.70 -1.44
CA MET A 135 6.43 -4.08 -1.90
C MET A 135 7.33 -5.07 -2.64
N LEU A 136 7.33 -6.36 -2.27
CA LEU A 136 8.03 -7.38 -3.04
C LEU A 136 7.44 -7.53 -4.44
N VAL A 137 6.11 -7.56 -4.56
CA VAL A 137 5.43 -7.58 -5.87
C VAL A 137 5.77 -6.34 -6.68
N ALA A 138 5.74 -5.15 -6.06
CA ALA A 138 6.12 -3.90 -6.69
C ALA A 138 7.56 -3.93 -7.23
N ALA A 139 8.51 -4.46 -6.45
CA ALA A 139 9.92 -4.56 -6.83
C ALA A 139 10.16 -5.55 -7.98
N VAL A 140 9.39 -6.64 -8.05
CA VAL A 140 9.43 -7.58 -9.20
C VAL A 140 8.87 -6.91 -10.44
N LEU A 141 7.70 -6.26 -10.35
CA LEU A 141 7.07 -5.60 -11.49
C LEU A 141 7.89 -4.42 -12.03
N ALA A 142 8.64 -3.72 -11.16
CA ALA A 142 9.57 -2.66 -11.57
C ALA A 142 10.65 -3.12 -12.56
N VAL A 143 10.98 -4.41 -12.56
CA VAL A 143 11.99 -5.01 -13.44
C VAL A 143 11.36 -5.62 -14.70
N VAL A 144 10.11 -6.06 -14.61
CA VAL A 144 9.39 -6.71 -15.73
C VAL A 144 8.68 -5.69 -16.62
N VAL A 145 8.31 -4.53 -16.09
CA VAL A 145 7.65 -3.45 -16.83
C VAL A 145 8.69 -2.40 -17.22
N ASP A 146 9.15 -2.45 -18.47
CA ASP A 146 10.22 -1.60 -19.01
C ASP A 146 9.71 -0.50 -19.97
N ASP A 147 8.42 -0.48 -20.28
CA ASP A 147 7.78 0.51 -21.15
C ASP A 147 6.56 1.20 -20.52
N PHE A 148 6.12 2.32 -21.11
CA PHE A 148 5.00 3.11 -20.61
C PHE A 148 3.61 2.49 -20.88
N GLY A 149 3.50 1.57 -21.83
CA GLY A 149 2.27 0.80 -22.06
C GLY A 149 1.99 -0.14 -20.88
N GLY A 150 3.04 -0.83 -20.40
CA GLY A 150 2.99 -1.64 -19.18
C GLY A 150 2.73 -0.79 -17.94
N VAL A 151 3.33 0.41 -17.83
CA VAL A 151 3.02 1.36 -16.74
C VAL A 151 1.54 1.73 -16.74
N ALA A 152 0.95 2.00 -17.92
CA ALA A 152 -0.47 2.30 -18.03
C ALA A 152 -1.35 1.12 -17.59
N ALA A 153 -1.00 -0.11 -17.96
CA ALA A 153 -1.69 -1.31 -17.51
C ALA A 153 -1.64 -1.48 -15.98
N VAL A 154 -0.47 -1.23 -15.37
CA VAL A 154 -0.29 -1.23 -13.91
C VAL A 154 -1.14 -0.15 -13.24
N ALA A 155 -1.16 1.06 -13.79
CA ALA A 155 -1.99 2.15 -13.28
C ALA A 155 -3.48 1.78 -13.29
N ILE A 156 -3.97 1.19 -14.38
CA ILE A 156 -5.34 0.68 -14.49
C ILE A 156 -5.60 -0.40 -13.42
N GLY A 157 -4.67 -1.34 -13.23
CA GLY A 157 -4.77 -2.36 -12.20
C GLY A 157 -4.86 -1.79 -10.79
N ALA A 158 -4.02 -0.80 -10.46
CA ALA A 158 -4.03 -0.10 -9.17
C ALA A 158 -5.36 0.65 -8.95
N LEU A 159 -5.88 1.33 -9.97
CA LEU A 159 -7.18 2.00 -9.92
C LEU A 159 -8.33 1.00 -9.75
N ALA A 160 -8.28 -0.13 -10.46
CA ALA A 160 -9.27 -1.20 -10.33
C ALA A 160 -9.25 -1.81 -8.92
N LEU A 161 -8.06 -1.96 -8.31
CA LEU A 161 -7.91 -2.43 -6.93
C LEU A 161 -8.57 -1.47 -5.93
N VAL A 162 -8.33 -0.16 -6.06
CA VAL A 162 -8.98 0.86 -5.23
C VAL A 162 -10.50 0.88 -5.47
N GLY A 163 -10.95 0.79 -6.72
CA GLY A 163 -12.36 0.69 -7.08
C GLY A 163 -13.04 -0.53 -6.44
N ALA A 164 -12.39 -1.68 -6.45
CA ALA A 164 -12.87 -2.89 -5.79
C ALA A 164 -12.98 -2.70 -4.27
N ALA A 165 -12.01 -2.04 -3.64
CA ALA A 165 -12.06 -1.72 -2.22
C ALA A 165 -13.27 -0.82 -1.88
N LEU A 166 -13.52 0.24 -2.67
CA LEU A 166 -14.69 1.10 -2.50
C LEU A 166 -16.02 0.34 -2.60
N LEU A 167 -16.09 -0.63 -3.52
CA LEU A 167 -17.27 -1.49 -3.69
C LEU A 167 -17.44 -2.46 -2.51
N ILE A 168 -16.36 -3.05 -2.01
CA ILE A 168 -16.37 -3.92 -0.84
C ILE A 168 -16.85 -3.14 0.39
N GLU A 169 -16.26 -1.98 0.67
CA GLU A 169 -16.65 -1.13 1.80
C GLU A 169 -18.13 -0.73 1.75
N ARG A 170 -18.64 -0.39 0.55
CA ARG A 170 -20.06 -0.11 0.35
C ARG A 170 -20.94 -1.32 0.68
N ARG A 171 -20.58 -2.52 0.21
CA ARG A 171 -21.33 -3.75 0.46
C ARG A 171 -21.32 -4.13 1.94
N SER A 172 -20.18 -3.99 2.61
CA SER A 172 -20.06 -4.25 4.04
C SER A 172 -20.95 -3.32 4.86
N ALA A 173 -21.05 -2.04 4.50
CA ALA A 173 -21.95 -1.11 5.19
C ALA A 173 -23.43 -1.47 4.99
N THR A 174 -23.84 -1.90 3.80
CA THR A 174 -25.23 -2.30 3.55
C THR A 174 -25.63 -3.61 4.22
N ALA A 175 -24.66 -4.49 4.54
CA ALA A 175 -24.92 -5.76 5.20
C ALA A 175 -25.09 -5.64 6.72
N GLN A 176 -24.82 -4.46 7.30
CA GLN A 176 -24.94 -4.19 8.73
C GLN A 176 -26.19 -3.36 9.10
N VAL A 177 -27.01 -3.00 8.10
CA VAL A 177 -28.34 -2.42 8.26
C VAL A 177 -29.37 -3.55 8.19
#